data_AF-A0A6G1RR80-F1
#
_entry.id   AF-A0A6G1RR80-F1
#
_cell.length_a   1.000
_cell.length_b   1.000
_cell.length_c   1.000
_cell.angle_alpha   90.00
_cell.angle_beta   90.00
_cell.angle_gamma   90.00
#
_symmetry.space_group_name_H-M   'P 1'
#
loop_
_entity.id
_entity.type
_entity.pdbx_description
1 polymer ?
#
loop_
_entity_poly.entity_id
_entity_poly.type
_entity_poly.pdbx_seq_one_letter_code
_entity_poly.pdbx_strand_id
1 'polypeptide(L)'
;DDFQVDKKRIRPLETEQQVRKRHCFAKGVQLVDALEVYNQRKNGELTVNSEKSVKTTPFSPQTSSGSCTECSCSSGKDTGKDTGNTKKKENGDRIFIPKIFFGTRTHKQISQITRELKRTVHSSVPMTILSSRDYTCIHPVVSSSGSNRNEMCVELLEGKHGKSCLYYHGVHKLSEHHAVQSAHRMYQAWDIEDLVGLGKKLRACPYFAARELMVGADIVFCPYNYLLDPQIRESMEIKLKDQVVILDEAHNIEDCARESVSYGVTESQLRAAREELDFMVSNN
;
A
#
# COMPACT_ATOMS: atom_id res chain seq x y z
N ASP A 1 -8.30 -46.50 23.59
CA ASP A 1 -9.37 -46.14 24.56
C ASP A 1 -8.99 -44.82 25.20
N ASP A 2 -9.54 -43.66 24.88
CA ASP A 2 -10.73 -43.36 24.09
C ASP A 2 -10.58 -42.04 23.32
N PHE A 3 -10.73 -42.14 22.00
CA PHE A 3 -11.06 -41.05 21.11
C PHE A 3 -12.58 -40.87 21.17
N GLN A 4 -13.09 -39.69 21.55
CA GLN A 4 -14.46 -39.30 21.19
C GLN A 4 -14.44 -38.00 20.40
N VAL A 5 -14.94 -38.11 19.17
CA VAL A 5 -15.12 -37.07 18.17
C VAL A 5 -16.57 -36.58 18.26
N ASP A 6 -16.79 -35.37 18.75
CA ASP A 6 -18.11 -34.73 18.65
C ASP A 6 -18.23 -33.84 17.41
N LYS A 7 -18.64 -34.54 16.34
CA LYS A 7 -19.66 -34.19 15.33
C LYS A 7 -19.77 -32.71 14.91
N LYS A 8 -19.10 -32.45 13.79
CA LYS A 8 -19.43 -31.41 12.82
C LYS A 8 -20.93 -31.42 12.49
N ARG A 9 -21.60 -30.28 12.67
CA ARG A 9 -22.93 -30.02 12.09
C ARG A 9 -22.75 -29.75 10.60
N ILE A 10 -22.92 -30.79 9.78
CA ILE A 10 -23.00 -30.67 8.32
C ILE A 10 -24.34 -29.99 8.00
N ARG A 11 -24.30 -28.81 7.37
CA ARG A 11 -25.50 -28.25 6.69
C ARG A 11 -25.69 -28.99 5.35
N PRO A 12 -26.92 -29.27 4.92
CA PRO A 12 -27.17 -29.96 3.65
C PRO A 12 -26.63 -29.15 2.46
N LEU A 13 -26.19 -29.85 1.41
CA LEU A 13 -25.89 -29.29 0.10
C LEU A 13 -27.11 -28.52 -0.43
N GLU A 14 -26.98 -27.20 -0.54
CA GLU A 14 -27.96 -26.34 -1.19
C GLU A 14 -27.92 -26.60 -2.70
N THR A 15 -29.06 -27.05 -3.24
CA THR A 15 -29.34 -27.30 -4.65
C THR A 15 -29.16 -26.06 -5.53
N GLU A 16 -28.73 -26.26 -6.79
CA GLU A 16 -28.38 -25.28 -7.84
C GLU A 16 -29.46 -24.20 -8.21
N GLN A 17 -30.56 -24.07 -7.48
CA GLN A 17 -31.67 -23.16 -7.82
C GLN A 17 -31.74 -21.85 -7.01
N GLN A 18 -30.82 -21.58 -6.07
CA GLN A 18 -30.78 -20.30 -5.34
C GLN A 18 -29.67 -19.32 -5.80
N VAL A 19 -28.97 -19.63 -6.90
CA VAL A 19 -27.91 -18.80 -7.55
C VAL A 19 -28.45 -17.53 -8.24
N ARG A 20 -29.64 -17.02 -7.90
CA ARG A 20 -30.19 -15.82 -8.54
C ARG A 20 -30.69 -14.80 -7.52
N LYS A 21 -30.02 -13.63 -7.56
CA LYS A 21 -30.34 -12.31 -6.96
C LYS A 21 -29.59 -12.11 -5.63
N ARG A 22 -28.68 -11.13 -5.46
CA ARG A 22 -28.67 -9.74 -5.95
C ARG A 22 -27.22 -9.24 -6.08
N HIS A 23 -26.81 -8.78 -7.25
CA HIS A 23 -25.63 -7.91 -7.38
C HIS A 23 -26.09 -6.46 -7.48
N CYS A 24 -25.80 -5.65 -6.47
CA CYS A 24 -25.78 -4.20 -6.62
C CYS A 24 -24.37 -3.80 -7.06
N PHE A 25 -24.18 -3.65 -8.37
CA PHE A 25 -22.93 -3.13 -8.93
C PHE A 25 -22.89 -1.60 -8.84
N ALA A 26 -21.78 -1.06 -8.34
CA ALA A 26 -21.40 0.32 -8.62
C ALA A 26 -20.98 0.44 -10.10
N LYS A 27 -21.43 1.50 -10.79
CA LYS A 27 -21.04 1.77 -12.18
C LYS A 27 -19.52 1.98 -12.27
N GLY A 28 -18.84 1.21 -13.12
CA GLY A 28 -17.46 1.46 -13.54
C GLY A 28 -16.42 0.38 -13.20
N VAL A 29 -16.79 -0.72 -12.53
CA VAL A 29 -15.87 -1.84 -12.31
C VAL A 29 -15.84 -2.74 -13.54
N GLN A 30 -14.71 -2.79 -14.24
CA GLN A 30 -14.46 -3.80 -15.27
C GLN A 30 -13.78 -5.02 -14.62
N LEU A 31 -14.48 -6.14 -14.62
CA LEU A 31 -13.90 -7.46 -14.40
C LEU A 31 -13.36 -7.93 -15.75
N VAL A 32 -12.04 -8.13 -15.84
CA VAL A 32 -11.43 -8.74 -17.03
C VAL A 32 -10.92 -10.11 -16.63
N ASP A 33 -11.41 -11.15 -17.30
CA ASP A 33 -10.99 -12.53 -17.09
C ASP A 33 -9.52 -12.69 -17.53
N ALA A 34 -8.68 -13.20 -16.64
CA ALA A 34 -7.26 -13.44 -16.88
C ALA A 34 -7.02 -14.39 -18.07
N LEU A 35 -7.94 -15.32 -18.34
CA LEU A 35 -7.85 -16.24 -19.47
C LEU A 35 -8.11 -15.52 -20.82
N GLU A 36 -8.98 -14.52 -20.82
CA GLU A 36 -9.30 -13.73 -22.00
C GLU A 36 -8.13 -12.81 -22.39
N VAL A 37 -7.49 -12.16 -21.41
CA VAL A 37 -6.28 -11.35 -21.60
C VAL A 37 -5.11 -12.18 -22.13
N TYR A 38 -4.96 -13.41 -21.63
CA TYR A 38 -3.91 -14.34 -22.08
C TYR A 38 -4.08 -14.73 -23.55
N ASN A 39 -5.31 -15.03 -23.97
CA ASN A 39 -5.61 -15.42 -25.35
C ASN A 39 -5.49 -14.25 -26.34
N GLN A 40 -5.87 -13.03 -25.94
CA GLN A 40 -5.71 -11.82 -26.77
C GLN A 40 -4.23 -11.48 -27.03
N ARG A 41 -3.34 -11.67 -26.03
CA ARG A 41 -1.89 -11.46 -26.21
C ARG A 41 -1.24 -12.44 -27.17
N LYS A 42 -1.72 -13.69 -27.24
CA LYS A 42 -1.15 -14.72 -28.13
C LYS A 42 -1.45 -14.45 -29.61
N ASN A 43 -2.52 -13.70 -29.89
CA ASN A 43 -2.99 -13.43 -31.25
C ASN A 43 -2.56 -12.04 -31.78
N GLY A 44 -1.82 -11.25 -31.00
CA GLY A 44 -1.21 -9.99 -31.47
C GLY A 44 -2.17 -8.81 -31.64
N GLU A 45 -3.42 -8.90 -31.19
CA GLU A 45 -4.40 -7.80 -31.27
C GLU A 45 -5.03 -7.57 -29.90
N LEU A 46 -4.85 -6.35 -29.36
CA LEU A 46 -5.43 -5.92 -28.09
C LEU A 46 -6.57 -4.94 -28.41
N THR A 47 -7.77 -5.47 -28.57
CA THR A 47 -8.99 -4.68 -28.83
C THR A 47 -9.66 -4.31 -27.51
N VAL A 48 -9.43 -3.08 -27.06
CA VAL A 48 -10.23 -2.46 -25.98
C VAL A 48 -11.37 -1.69 -26.63
N ASN A 49 -12.57 -2.27 -26.64
CA ASN A 49 -13.76 -1.59 -27.14
C ASN A 49 -14.16 -0.46 -26.16
N SER A 50 -13.83 0.78 -26.51
CA SER A 50 -14.46 1.96 -25.94
C SER A 50 -15.58 2.39 -26.88
N GLU A 51 -16.84 2.18 -26.47
CA GLU A 51 -17.96 2.76 -27.19
C GLU A 51 -17.96 4.29 -27.02
N LYS A 52 -17.44 5.00 -28.03
CA LYS A 52 -18.05 6.22 -28.58
C LYS A 52 -17.36 6.65 -29.89
N SER A 53 -18.17 6.63 -30.94
CA SER A 53 -17.94 7.03 -32.33
C SER A 53 -17.49 8.48 -32.50
N VAL A 54 -16.41 8.73 -33.26
CA VAL A 54 -16.28 9.83 -34.25
C VAL A 54 -15.27 9.41 -35.35
N LYS A 55 -15.68 9.50 -36.62
CA LYS A 55 -14.88 9.30 -37.86
C LYS A 55 -13.95 10.54 -38.07
N THR A 56 -12.76 10.53 -38.69
CA THR A 56 -12.47 10.17 -40.08
C THR A 56 -10.95 10.28 -40.38
N THR A 57 -10.41 9.28 -41.10
CA THR A 57 -9.34 9.25 -42.14
C THR A 57 -7.84 9.53 -41.89
N PRO A 58 -6.94 8.84 -42.65
CA PRO A 58 -5.54 8.61 -42.30
C PRO A 58 -4.54 9.37 -43.18
N PHE A 59 -3.35 9.69 -42.68
CA PHE A 59 -2.17 9.94 -43.51
C PHE A 59 -0.85 9.66 -42.77
N SER A 60 0.05 9.00 -43.48
CA SER A 60 1.51 8.94 -43.31
C SER A 60 2.06 8.68 -44.73
N PRO A 61 3.36 8.87 -45.05
CA PRO A 61 4.50 9.33 -44.25
C PRO A 61 5.33 10.44 -44.97
N GLN A 62 6.41 10.93 -44.36
CA GLN A 62 7.78 10.99 -44.94
C GLN A 62 8.66 12.10 -44.32
N THR A 63 9.93 11.73 -44.21
CA THR A 63 11.14 12.45 -43.80
C THR A 63 11.61 13.48 -44.84
N SER A 64 12.31 14.53 -44.40
CA SER A 64 13.71 14.87 -44.77
C SER A 64 14.03 16.38 -44.75
N SER A 65 15.27 16.62 -44.34
CA SER A 65 16.17 17.78 -44.51
C SER A 65 15.77 18.94 -45.42
N GLY A 66 15.94 20.16 -44.90
CA GLY A 66 16.14 21.35 -45.70
C GLY A 66 16.54 22.53 -44.80
N SER A 67 17.78 23.00 -44.93
CA SER A 67 18.20 24.29 -44.41
C SER A 67 17.51 25.41 -45.19
N CYS A 68 17.42 26.59 -44.59
CA CYS A 68 18.17 27.76 -45.05
C CYS A 68 17.39 29.08 -44.87
N THR A 69 18.19 30.13 -44.68
CA THR A 69 17.96 31.51 -45.14
C THR A 69 16.68 32.19 -44.72
N GLU A 70 16.63 32.62 -43.46
CA GLU A 70 16.40 34.03 -43.13
C GLU A 70 16.50 34.23 -41.62
N CYS A 71 17.74 34.19 -41.13
CA CYS A 71 18.08 34.83 -39.88
C CYS A 71 18.17 36.35 -40.14
N SER A 72 17.59 37.15 -39.25
CA SER A 72 18.00 38.54 -39.01
C SER A 72 17.87 38.83 -37.53
N CYS A 73 18.86 38.38 -36.77
CA CYS A 73 19.13 38.87 -35.43
C CYS A 73 19.76 40.27 -35.53
N SER A 74 19.05 41.29 -35.05
CA SER A 74 19.64 42.58 -34.69
C SER A 74 18.89 43.13 -33.49
N SER A 75 19.61 43.24 -32.39
CA SER A 75 19.21 43.73 -31.07
C SER A 75 19.04 45.26 -31.04
N GLY A 76 18.00 45.74 -30.33
CA GLY A 76 17.85 47.13 -29.90
C GLY A 76 16.59 47.34 -29.05
N LYS A 77 16.75 47.75 -27.78
CA LYS A 77 15.74 48.16 -26.77
C LYS A 77 14.99 49.45 -27.24
N ASP A 78 13.82 49.91 -26.76
CA ASP A 78 13.24 49.92 -25.41
C ASP A 78 11.75 50.38 -25.40
N THR A 79 11.03 50.03 -24.32
CA THR A 79 9.82 50.65 -23.69
C THR A 79 8.45 50.79 -24.41
N GLY A 80 7.39 50.28 -23.74
CA GLY A 80 5.97 50.66 -23.96
C GLY A 80 4.97 49.68 -23.32
N LYS A 81 4.09 50.18 -22.44
CA LYS A 81 3.31 49.46 -21.42
C LYS A 81 1.89 49.01 -21.87
N ASP A 82 1.40 47.96 -21.20
CA ASP A 82 0.00 47.62 -20.86
C ASP A 82 -1.04 47.32 -21.97
N THR A 83 -1.43 46.04 -22.14
CA THR A 83 -2.65 45.46 -21.50
C THR A 83 -3.01 44.09 -22.11
N GLY A 84 -3.36 43.14 -21.23
CA GLY A 84 -4.18 41.97 -21.56
C GLY A 84 -3.43 40.72 -22.03
N ASN A 85 -3.16 39.77 -21.13
CA ASN A 85 -3.50 38.38 -21.45
C ASN A 85 -3.58 37.45 -20.24
N THR A 86 -4.71 36.75 -20.18
CA THR A 86 -5.02 35.59 -19.39
C THR A 86 -3.89 34.56 -19.49
N LYS A 87 -3.08 34.40 -18.44
CA LYS A 87 -2.09 33.32 -18.37
C LYS A 87 -2.81 31.98 -18.19
N LYS A 88 -3.08 31.35 -19.34
CA LYS A 88 -3.32 29.92 -19.49
C LYS A 88 -2.16 29.19 -18.79
N LYS A 89 -2.44 28.54 -17.66
CA LYS A 89 -1.49 27.61 -17.04
C LYS A 89 -1.39 26.41 -17.98
N GLU A 90 -0.27 26.31 -18.70
CA GLU A 90 0.15 25.08 -19.35
C GLU A 90 0.45 24.06 -18.24
N ASN A 91 -0.57 23.27 -17.86
CA ASN A 91 -0.33 22.02 -17.18
C ASN A 91 0.25 21.08 -18.24
N GLY A 92 1.59 20.94 -18.25
CA GLY A 92 2.20 19.75 -18.83
C GLY A 92 1.67 18.55 -18.07
N ASP A 93 0.91 17.69 -18.75
CA ASP A 93 0.36 16.45 -18.21
C ASP A 93 1.52 15.59 -17.68
N ARG A 94 1.80 15.72 -16.38
CA ARG A 94 2.64 14.75 -15.68
C ARG A 94 1.85 13.46 -15.70
N ILE A 95 2.36 12.47 -16.43
CA ILE A 95 1.84 11.10 -16.41
C ILE A 95 1.86 10.67 -14.95
N PHE A 96 0.67 10.47 -14.40
CA PHE A 96 0.52 9.98 -13.04
C PHE A 96 0.85 8.48 -13.05
N ILE A 97 1.90 8.10 -12.31
CA ILE A 97 2.32 6.70 -12.16
C ILE A 97 1.71 6.18 -10.86
N PRO A 98 0.77 5.21 -10.92
CA PRO A 98 0.17 4.65 -9.72
C PRO A 98 1.16 3.78 -8.96
N LYS A 99 1.07 3.82 -7.62
CA LYS A 99 1.73 2.89 -6.71
C LYS A 99 1.00 1.56 -6.70
N ILE A 100 1.74 0.47 -6.54
CA ILE A 100 1.18 -0.87 -6.39
C ILE A 100 1.11 -1.21 -4.90
N PHE A 101 -0.09 -1.43 -4.39
CA PHE A 101 -0.32 -2.06 -3.09
C PHE A 101 -0.54 -3.55 -3.29
N PHE A 102 0.40 -4.36 -2.83
CA PHE A 102 0.36 -5.81 -2.93
C PHE A 102 -0.03 -6.40 -1.56
N GLY A 103 -1.27 -6.83 -1.47
CA GLY A 103 -1.85 -7.46 -0.28
C GLY A 103 -1.67 -8.98 -0.28
N THR A 104 -1.24 -9.54 0.84
CA THR A 104 -1.21 -11.00 1.08
C THR A 104 -1.95 -11.36 2.37
N ARG A 105 -2.23 -12.66 2.57
CA ARG A 105 -2.82 -13.15 3.82
C ARG A 105 -1.83 -13.15 4.99
N THR A 106 -0.55 -13.46 4.73
CA THR A 106 0.45 -13.68 5.79
C THR A 106 1.79 -13.02 5.50
N HIS A 107 2.54 -12.69 6.57
CA HIS A 107 3.91 -12.19 6.46
C HIS A 107 4.86 -13.19 5.79
N LYS A 108 4.64 -14.50 5.95
CA LYS A 108 5.47 -15.52 5.27
C LYS A 108 5.34 -15.43 3.74
N GLN A 109 4.14 -15.16 3.23
CA GLN A 109 3.94 -14.92 1.79
C GLN A 109 4.65 -13.65 1.34
N ILE A 110 4.65 -12.58 2.15
CA ILE A 110 5.43 -11.37 1.84
C ILE A 110 6.91 -11.71 1.70
N SER A 111 7.50 -12.42 2.66
CA SER A 111 8.91 -12.83 2.59
C SER A 111 9.23 -13.73 1.39
N GLN A 112 8.27 -14.55 0.95
CA GLN A 112 8.42 -15.34 -0.28
C GLN A 112 8.43 -14.44 -1.51
N ILE A 113 7.47 -13.53 -1.63
CA ILE A 113 7.34 -12.64 -2.79
C ILE A 113 8.54 -11.69 -2.89
N THR A 114 9.00 -11.12 -1.78
CA THR A 114 10.18 -10.23 -1.80
C THR A 114 11.44 -10.98 -2.19
N ARG A 115 11.56 -12.26 -1.81
CA ARG A 115 12.64 -13.15 -2.27
C ARG A 115 12.57 -13.45 -3.76
N GLU A 116 11.38 -13.65 -4.31
CA GLU A 116 11.24 -13.80 -5.76
C GLU A 116 11.51 -12.48 -6.50
N LEU A 117 11.03 -11.33 -5.99
CA LEU A 117 11.31 -10.01 -6.54
C LEU A 117 12.82 -9.76 -6.64
N LYS A 118 13.58 -10.12 -5.58
CA LYS A 118 15.05 -10.06 -5.54
C LYS A 118 15.73 -10.80 -6.71
N ARG A 119 15.10 -11.83 -7.29
CA ARG A 119 15.65 -12.63 -8.40
C ARG A 119 15.28 -12.10 -9.79
N THR A 120 14.42 -11.09 -9.87
CA THR A 120 13.98 -10.52 -11.15
C THR A 120 14.81 -9.29 -11.54
N VAL A 121 14.68 -8.85 -12.79
CA VAL A 121 15.24 -7.57 -13.26
C VAL A 121 14.66 -6.33 -12.54
N HIS A 122 13.59 -6.52 -11.78
CA HIS A 122 12.90 -5.48 -11.01
C HIS A 122 13.38 -5.43 -9.55
N SER A 123 14.47 -6.12 -9.19
CA SER A 123 14.97 -6.14 -7.81
C SER A 123 15.36 -4.76 -7.29
N SER A 124 15.64 -3.79 -8.16
CA SER A 124 15.99 -2.42 -7.79
C SER A 124 14.80 -1.45 -7.72
N VAL A 125 13.57 -1.92 -7.96
CA VAL A 125 12.37 -1.08 -7.86
C VAL A 125 12.15 -0.66 -6.41
N PRO A 126 11.98 0.65 -6.12
CA PRO A 126 11.64 1.14 -4.79
C PRO A 126 10.44 0.41 -4.21
N MET A 127 10.64 -0.28 -3.09
CA MET A 127 9.58 -0.97 -2.37
C MET A 127 9.64 -0.73 -0.86
N THR A 128 8.53 -0.99 -0.18
CA THR A 128 8.48 -1.10 1.28
C THR A 128 7.56 -2.24 1.71
N ILE A 129 7.70 -2.69 2.95
CA ILE A 129 6.84 -3.68 3.57
C ILE A 129 6.20 -3.06 4.81
N LEU A 130 4.89 -2.96 4.83
CA LEU A 130 4.15 -2.61 6.03
C LEU A 130 3.88 -3.86 6.87
N SER A 131 4.10 -3.75 8.16
CA SER A 131 3.94 -4.85 9.11
C SER A 131 3.62 -4.33 10.51
N SER A 132 3.08 -5.20 11.36
CA SER A 132 2.72 -4.83 12.73
C SER A 132 3.98 -4.65 13.58
N ARG A 133 3.82 -3.98 14.72
CA ARG A 133 4.90 -3.79 15.70
C ARG A 133 5.44 -5.12 16.22
N ASP A 134 4.68 -6.21 16.12
CA ASP A 134 5.09 -7.55 16.56
C ASP A 134 6.27 -8.08 15.76
N TYR A 135 6.37 -7.69 14.49
CA TYR A 135 7.45 -8.11 13.59
C TYR A 135 8.56 -7.06 13.47
N THR A 136 8.25 -5.78 13.67
CA THR A 136 9.16 -4.67 13.35
C THR A 136 9.68 -3.91 14.57
N CYS A 137 9.13 -4.09 15.77
CA CYS A 137 9.60 -3.38 16.96
C CYS A 137 10.93 -3.95 17.46
N ILE A 138 11.91 -3.07 17.64
CA ILE A 138 13.26 -3.43 18.14
C ILE A 138 13.56 -2.84 19.52
N HIS A 139 12.60 -2.12 20.12
CA HIS A 139 12.80 -1.56 21.45
C HIS A 139 12.72 -2.69 22.48
N PRO A 140 13.77 -2.93 23.30
CA PRO A 140 13.94 -4.17 24.06
C PRO A 140 12.79 -4.47 25.04
N VAL A 141 12.26 -3.43 25.69
CA VAL A 141 11.11 -3.56 26.60
C VAL A 141 9.83 -3.81 25.79
N VAL A 142 9.44 -2.87 24.92
CA VAL A 142 8.22 -2.93 24.11
C VAL A 142 8.12 -4.18 23.23
N SER A 143 9.22 -4.65 22.62
CA SER A 143 9.22 -5.85 21.78
C SER A 143 8.85 -7.09 22.58
N SER A 144 9.13 -7.11 23.88
CA SER A 144 8.90 -8.26 24.77
C SER A 144 7.52 -8.24 25.44
N SER A 145 6.75 -7.15 25.31
CA SER A 145 5.51 -6.90 26.08
C SER A 145 4.25 -7.61 25.57
N GLY A 146 4.35 -8.51 24.59
CA GLY A 146 3.19 -9.27 24.10
C GLY A 146 2.04 -8.37 23.64
N SER A 147 0.89 -8.44 24.32
CA SER A 147 -0.34 -7.69 24.02
C SER A 147 -0.21 -6.17 24.22
N ASN A 148 0.60 -5.73 25.19
CA ASN A 148 0.66 -4.31 25.59
C ASN A 148 1.64 -3.51 24.71
N ARG A 149 2.16 -4.13 23.65
CA ARG A 149 3.16 -3.55 22.75
C ARG A 149 2.70 -2.23 22.12
N ASN A 150 1.42 -2.14 21.74
CA ASN A 150 0.87 -0.94 21.12
C ASN A 150 0.75 0.21 22.12
N GLU A 151 0.18 -0.04 23.30
CA GLU A 151 0.01 0.95 24.37
C GLU A 151 1.36 1.50 24.83
N MET A 152 2.32 0.63 25.15
CA MET A 152 3.67 1.06 25.56
C MET A 152 4.39 1.84 24.46
N CYS A 153 4.14 1.50 23.18
CA CYS A 153 4.68 2.28 22.08
C CYS A 153 4.08 3.70 22.06
N VAL A 154 2.77 3.83 22.28
CA VAL A 154 2.09 5.14 22.32
C VAL A 154 2.60 5.96 23.51
N GLU A 155 2.71 5.38 24.70
CA GLU A 155 3.26 6.07 25.89
C GLU A 155 4.67 6.64 25.65
N LEU A 156 5.55 5.86 24.99
CA LEU A 156 6.90 6.30 24.64
C LEU A 156 6.93 7.33 23.50
N LEU A 157 5.89 7.43 22.69
CA LEU A 157 5.76 8.48 21.67
C LEU A 157 5.26 9.79 22.29
N GLU A 158 4.40 9.71 23.30
CA GLU A 158 3.90 10.87 24.04
C GLU A 158 4.98 11.53 24.91
N GLY A 159 6.07 10.82 25.23
CA GLY A 159 7.18 11.40 25.99
C GLY A 159 6.87 11.65 27.46
N LYS A 160 5.79 11.05 28.00
CA LYS A 160 5.37 11.24 29.39
C LYS A 160 6.52 10.86 30.34
N HIS A 161 6.68 11.65 31.40
CA HIS A 161 7.74 11.49 32.41
C HIS A 161 9.18 11.54 31.84
N GLY A 162 9.39 12.23 30.72
CA GLY A 162 10.72 12.41 30.12
C GLY A 162 11.29 11.15 29.47
N LYS A 163 10.51 10.08 29.34
CA LYS A 163 10.89 8.85 28.65
C LYS A 163 10.33 8.86 27.24
N SER A 164 11.18 8.72 26.24
CA SER A 164 10.75 8.62 24.84
C SER A 164 11.49 7.51 24.09
N CYS A 165 10.89 7.02 23.01
CA CYS A 165 11.48 5.95 22.22
C CYS A 165 12.71 6.45 21.43
N LEU A 166 13.91 6.06 21.87
CA LEU A 166 15.17 6.41 21.20
C LEU A 166 15.22 5.97 19.72
N TYR A 167 14.60 4.84 19.39
CA TYR A 167 14.56 4.32 18.03
C TYR A 167 13.63 5.13 17.13
N TYR A 168 12.54 5.67 17.68
CA TYR A 168 11.63 6.54 16.94
C TYR A 168 12.33 7.84 16.51
N HIS A 169 13.08 8.45 17.42
CA HIS A 169 13.89 9.64 17.10
C HIS A 169 14.95 9.37 16.01
N GLY A 170 15.39 8.11 15.89
CA GLY A 170 16.34 7.67 14.87
C GLY A 170 15.75 7.28 13.52
N VAL A 171 14.42 7.36 13.32
CA VAL A 171 13.75 6.85 12.10
C VAL A 171 14.35 7.41 10.81
N HIS A 172 14.62 8.72 10.77
CA HIS A 172 15.21 9.42 9.62
C HIS A 172 16.47 8.74 9.07
N LYS A 173 17.30 8.16 9.94
CA LYS A 173 18.56 7.48 9.54
C LYS A 173 18.32 6.33 8.58
N LEU A 174 17.20 5.63 8.74
CA LEU A 174 16.85 4.49 7.90
C LEU A 174 16.29 4.96 6.55
N SER A 175 15.45 5.99 6.57
CA SER A 175 14.95 6.66 5.37
C SER A 175 16.09 7.25 4.53
N GLU A 176 17.05 7.92 5.18
CA GLU A 176 18.27 8.44 4.54
C GLU A 176 19.15 7.33 3.94
N HIS A 177 19.34 6.23 4.68
CA HIS A 177 20.11 5.10 4.18
C HIS A 177 19.52 4.52 2.88
N HIS A 178 18.19 4.36 2.80
CA HIS A 178 17.53 3.92 1.57
C HIS A 178 17.54 4.97 0.45
N ALA A 179 17.45 6.26 0.79
CA ALA A 179 17.59 7.33 -0.19
C ALA A 179 18.98 7.33 -0.84
N VAL A 180 20.04 7.16 -0.03
CA VAL A 180 21.42 7.04 -0.51
C VAL A 180 21.60 5.80 -1.40
N GLN A 181 21.08 4.65 -0.99
CA GLN A 181 21.13 3.43 -1.84
C GLN A 181 20.43 3.63 -3.18
N SER A 182 19.29 4.32 -3.18
CA SER A 182 18.53 4.63 -4.40
C SER A 182 19.34 5.54 -5.32
N ALA A 183 19.97 6.59 -4.78
CA ALA A 183 20.82 7.51 -5.54
C ALA A 183 22.05 6.82 -6.16
N HIS A 184 22.65 5.86 -5.45
CA HIS A 184 23.82 5.11 -5.93
C HIS A 184 23.46 3.88 -6.77
N ARG A 185 22.18 3.66 -7.10
CA ARG A 185 21.67 2.45 -7.79
C ARG A 185 22.08 1.15 -7.08
N MET A 186 22.25 1.20 -5.77
CA MET A 186 22.56 0.05 -4.91
C MET A 186 21.30 -0.52 -4.25
N TYR A 187 20.13 0.05 -4.52
CA TYR A 187 18.87 -0.45 -4.00
C TYR A 187 18.61 -1.86 -4.50
N GLN A 188 18.21 -2.74 -3.57
CA GLN A 188 17.73 -4.09 -3.84
C GLN A 188 16.50 -4.33 -2.96
N ALA A 189 15.57 -5.14 -3.45
CA ALA A 189 14.44 -5.62 -2.68
C ALA A 189 14.94 -6.27 -1.38
N TRP A 190 14.16 -6.16 -0.31
CA TRP A 190 14.53 -6.58 1.05
C TRP A 190 13.31 -7.20 1.74
N ASP A 191 13.53 -7.99 2.78
CA ASP A 191 12.46 -8.54 3.63
C ASP A 191 12.39 -7.84 5.01
N ILE A 192 11.43 -8.25 5.84
CA ILE A 192 11.20 -7.62 7.14
C ILE A 192 12.42 -7.82 8.05
N GLU A 193 13.06 -8.98 7.96
CA GLU A 193 14.25 -9.34 8.72
C GLU A 193 15.44 -8.46 8.36
N ASP A 194 15.65 -8.18 7.07
CA ASP A 194 16.65 -7.23 6.57
C ASP A 194 16.42 -5.83 7.18
N LEU A 195 15.17 -5.35 7.14
CA LEU A 195 14.78 -4.03 7.66
C LEU A 195 15.00 -3.93 9.18
N VAL A 196 14.62 -4.97 9.91
CA VAL A 196 14.83 -5.07 11.37
C VAL A 196 16.31 -5.11 11.71
N GLY A 197 17.09 -5.89 10.96
CA GLY A 197 18.55 -5.96 11.09
C GLY A 197 19.21 -4.60 10.88
N LEU A 198 18.78 -3.87 9.84
CA LEU A 198 19.26 -2.51 9.57
C LEU A 198 18.86 -1.53 10.68
N GLY A 199 17.61 -1.57 11.14
CA GLY A 199 17.14 -0.73 12.24
C GLY A 199 17.93 -0.93 13.54
N LYS A 200 18.31 -2.17 13.85
CA LYS A 200 19.20 -2.46 14.99
C LYS A 200 20.59 -1.82 14.81
N LYS A 201 21.18 -1.93 13.62
CA LYS A 201 22.50 -1.35 13.30
C LYS A 201 22.49 0.18 13.38
N LEU A 202 21.45 0.82 12.84
CA LEU A 202 21.32 2.28 12.77
C LEU A 202 20.66 2.92 14.01
N ARG A 203 20.18 2.09 14.96
CA ARG A 203 19.35 2.52 16.09
C ARG A 203 18.13 3.34 15.64
N ALA A 204 17.42 2.83 14.63
CA ALA A 204 16.27 3.46 13.99
C ALA A 204 15.07 2.51 14.00
N CYS A 205 13.86 3.03 14.22
CA CYS A 205 12.66 2.21 14.34
C CYS A 205 12.19 1.69 12.96
N PRO A 206 12.22 0.36 12.71
CA PRO A 206 11.78 -0.21 11.44
C PRO A 206 10.31 0.06 11.12
N TYR A 207 9.44 0.01 12.14
CA TYR A 207 8.00 0.22 11.99
C TYR A 207 7.67 1.59 11.37
N PHE A 208 8.20 2.65 11.97
CA PHE A 208 7.96 4.02 11.49
C PHE A 208 8.76 4.33 10.22
N ALA A 209 9.96 3.76 10.08
CA ALA A 209 10.73 3.91 8.84
C ALA A 209 10.01 3.29 7.63
N ALA A 210 9.42 2.09 7.76
CA ALA A 210 8.64 1.49 6.68
C ALA A 210 7.48 2.39 6.21
N ARG A 211 6.85 3.11 7.15
CA ARG A 211 5.79 4.09 6.87
C ARG A 211 6.34 5.33 6.14
N GLU A 212 7.50 5.86 6.53
CA GLU A 212 8.14 6.96 5.78
C GLU A 212 8.55 6.52 4.37
N LEU A 213 9.14 5.33 4.24
CA LEU A 213 9.55 4.75 2.96
C LEU A 213 8.36 4.50 2.02
N MET A 214 7.15 4.31 2.57
CA MET A 214 5.92 4.16 1.78
C MET A 214 5.69 5.35 0.86
N VAL A 215 6.08 6.57 1.25
CA VAL A 215 5.88 7.77 0.42
C VAL A 215 6.64 7.65 -0.91
N GLY A 216 7.89 7.19 -0.87
CA GLY A 216 8.78 7.08 -2.04
C GLY A 216 8.81 5.71 -2.72
N ALA A 217 8.06 4.71 -2.22
CA ALA A 217 8.03 3.36 -2.81
C ALA A 217 7.13 3.28 -4.06
N ASP A 218 7.48 2.49 -5.06
CA ASP A 218 6.59 2.15 -6.18
C ASP A 218 5.72 0.93 -5.85
N ILE A 219 6.22 0.03 -4.99
CA ILE A 219 5.51 -1.17 -4.53
C ILE A 219 5.44 -1.21 -3.00
N VAL A 220 4.25 -1.45 -2.46
CA VAL A 220 4.00 -1.58 -1.02
C VAL A 220 3.45 -2.97 -0.75
N PHE A 221 4.22 -3.82 -0.07
CA PHE A 221 3.74 -5.11 0.40
C PHE A 221 3.10 -4.96 1.78
N CYS A 222 1.93 -5.54 2.00
CA CYS A 222 1.26 -5.49 3.30
C CYS A 222 0.27 -6.64 3.48
N PRO A 223 -0.11 -6.99 4.73
CA PRO A 223 -1.20 -7.92 4.95
C PRO A 223 -2.56 -7.29 4.59
N TYR A 224 -3.56 -8.10 4.24
CA TYR A 224 -4.89 -7.63 3.80
C TYR A 224 -5.57 -6.64 4.74
N ASN A 225 -5.43 -6.82 6.05
CA ASN A 225 -6.06 -5.93 7.02
C ASN A 225 -5.59 -4.48 6.85
N TYR A 226 -4.37 -4.23 6.36
CA TYR A 226 -3.90 -2.86 6.06
C TYR A 226 -4.64 -2.20 4.90
N LEU A 227 -5.28 -2.97 4.03
CA LEU A 227 -6.04 -2.49 2.87
C LEU A 227 -7.55 -2.50 3.10
N LEU A 228 -8.04 -3.41 3.93
CA LEU A 228 -9.47 -3.64 4.17
C LEU A 228 -9.99 -2.90 5.40
N ASP A 229 -9.21 -2.85 6.48
CA ASP A 229 -9.60 -2.19 7.73
C ASP A 229 -9.50 -0.66 7.58
N PRO A 230 -10.62 0.08 7.69
CA PRO A 230 -10.60 1.54 7.58
C PRO A 230 -9.74 2.21 8.66
N GLN A 231 -9.73 1.70 9.90
CA GLN A 231 -8.97 2.28 11.00
C GLN A 231 -7.47 2.11 10.78
N ILE A 232 -7.05 0.92 10.34
CA ILE A 232 -5.64 0.67 10.01
C ILE A 232 -5.21 1.57 8.85
N ARG A 233 -6.00 1.64 7.77
CA ARG A 233 -5.69 2.50 6.61
C ARG A 233 -5.52 3.97 6.99
N GLU A 234 -6.42 4.49 7.81
CA GLU A 234 -6.34 5.87 8.27
C GLU A 234 -5.08 6.10 9.12
N SER A 235 -4.81 5.20 10.07
CA SER A 235 -3.61 5.29 10.93
C SER A 235 -2.28 5.18 10.16
N MET A 236 -2.28 4.45 9.04
CA MET A 236 -1.13 4.23 8.17
C MET A 236 -1.08 5.22 7.00
N GLU A 237 -2.06 6.13 6.88
CA GLU A 237 -2.17 7.12 5.80
C GLU A 237 -2.20 6.50 4.39
N ILE A 238 -2.80 5.31 4.28
CA ILE A 238 -2.91 4.56 3.02
C ILE A 238 -4.07 5.12 2.19
N LYS A 239 -3.75 5.73 1.04
CA LYS A 239 -4.71 6.22 0.06
C LYS A 239 -4.73 5.32 -1.16
N LEU A 240 -5.83 4.59 -1.36
CA LEU A 240 -5.97 3.63 -2.47
C LEU A 240 -6.56 4.24 -3.75
N LYS A 241 -7.09 5.47 -3.67
CA LYS A 241 -7.65 6.15 -4.84
C LYS A 241 -6.56 6.37 -5.89
N ASP A 242 -6.88 6.02 -7.13
CA ASP A 242 -5.97 6.12 -8.28
C ASP A 242 -4.70 5.25 -8.10
N GLN A 243 -4.74 4.20 -7.27
CA GLN A 243 -3.62 3.26 -7.10
C GLN A 243 -3.97 1.88 -7.66
N VAL A 244 -2.96 1.06 -7.90
CA VAL A 244 -3.16 -0.35 -8.27
C VAL A 244 -3.14 -1.19 -7.00
N VAL A 245 -4.17 -2.00 -6.78
CA VAL A 245 -4.24 -2.95 -5.66
C VAL A 245 -4.21 -4.37 -6.22
N ILE A 246 -3.25 -5.17 -5.77
CA ILE A 246 -3.13 -6.59 -6.10
C ILE A 246 -3.37 -7.37 -4.81
N LEU A 247 -4.31 -8.32 -4.85
CA LEU A 247 -4.64 -9.18 -3.73
C LEU A 247 -4.30 -10.61 -4.12
N ASP A 248 -3.25 -11.16 -3.53
CA ASP A 248 -2.81 -12.52 -3.80
C ASP A 248 -3.41 -13.49 -2.78
N GLU A 249 -3.94 -14.63 -3.23
CA GLU A 249 -4.78 -15.57 -2.45
C GLU A 249 -6.15 -15.00 -2.01
N ALA A 250 -6.79 -14.23 -2.89
CA ALA A 250 -8.01 -13.47 -2.60
C ALA A 250 -9.23 -14.32 -2.18
N HIS A 251 -9.15 -15.65 -2.21
CA HIS A 251 -10.21 -16.52 -1.70
C HIS A 251 -10.47 -16.33 -0.20
N ASN A 252 -9.52 -15.76 0.57
CA ASN A 252 -9.70 -15.44 1.99
C ASN A 252 -10.16 -14.01 2.26
N ILE A 253 -10.45 -13.21 1.23
CA ILE A 253 -10.77 -11.79 1.41
C ILE A 253 -12.07 -11.56 2.16
N GLU A 254 -13.08 -12.41 1.94
CA GLU A 254 -14.38 -12.26 2.58
C GLU A 254 -14.31 -12.44 4.09
N ASP A 255 -13.50 -13.40 4.54
CA ASP A 255 -13.29 -13.67 5.96
C ASP A 255 -12.52 -12.52 6.61
N CYS A 256 -11.46 -12.05 5.96
CA CYS A 256 -10.68 -10.91 6.46
C CYS A 256 -11.54 -9.63 6.54
N ALA A 257 -12.34 -9.35 5.51
CA ALA A 257 -13.24 -8.20 5.51
C ALA A 257 -14.31 -8.32 6.61
N ARG A 258 -14.87 -9.52 6.81
CA ARG A 258 -15.84 -9.79 7.88
C ARG A 258 -15.21 -9.59 9.26
N GLU A 259 -14.01 -10.11 9.49
CA GLU A 259 -13.27 -9.95 10.74
C GLU A 259 -12.95 -8.47 11.04
N SER A 260 -12.53 -7.68 10.05
CA SER A 260 -12.21 -6.25 10.23
C SER A 260 -13.39 -5.38 10.68
N VAL A 261 -14.63 -5.83 10.46
CA VAL A 261 -15.84 -5.10 10.88
C VAL A 261 -16.62 -5.82 11.99
N SER A 262 -16.18 -7.03 12.35
CA SER A 262 -16.80 -7.81 13.41
C SER A 262 -16.12 -7.52 14.74
N TYR A 263 -16.92 -7.43 15.80
CA TYR A 263 -16.41 -7.32 17.15
C TYR A 263 -17.13 -8.33 18.03
N GLY A 264 -16.35 -9.11 18.78
CA GLY A 264 -16.85 -10.07 19.76
C GLY A 264 -16.55 -9.58 21.16
N VAL A 265 -17.53 -9.70 22.07
CA VAL A 265 -17.37 -9.34 23.47
C VAL A 265 -17.54 -10.58 24.32
N THR A 266 -16.56 -10.87 25.18
CA THR A 266 -16.63 -11.94 26.16
C THR A 266 -17.19 -11.43 27.49
N GLU A 267 -17.76 -12.34 28.30
CA GLU A 267 -18.21 -12.00 29.65
C GLU A 267 -17.07 -11.44 30.51
N SER A 268 -15.86 -12.00 30.37
CA SER A 268 -14.67 -11.52 31.09
C SER A 268 -14.32 -10.08 30.72
N GLN A 269 -14.44 -9.68 29.45
CA GLN A 269 -14.23 -8.30 29.01
C GLN A 269 -15.28 -7.35 29.60
N LEU A 270 -16.56 -7.77 29.68
CA LEU A 270 -17.61 -6.98 30.31
C LEU A 270 -17.38 -6.79 31.82
N ARG A 271 -16.91 -7.83 32.50
CA ARG A 271 -16.57 -7.75 33.93
C ARG A 271 -15.40 -6.80 34.17
N ALA A 272 -14.33 -6.91 33.38
CA ALA A 272 -13.18 -6.00 33.46
C ALA A 272 -13.58 -4.54 33.20
N ALA A 273 -14.41 -4.30 32.17
CA ALA A 273 -14.92 -2.95 31.88
C ALA A 273 -15.76 -2.37 33.03
N ARG A 274 -16.57 -3.21 33.70
CA ARG A 274 -17.31 -2.78 34.89
C ARG A 274 -16.37 -2.39 36.03
N GLU A 275 -15.37 -3.22 36.31
CA GLU A 275 -14.39 -2.94 37.38
C GLU A 275 -13.62 -1.64 37.12
N GLU A 276 -13.25 -1.38 35.85
CA GLU A 276 -12.60 -0.13 35.44
C GLU A 276 -13.52 1.09 35.65
N LEU A 277 -14.80 0.99 35.28
CA LEU A 277 -15.78 2.05 35.52
C LEU A 277 -16.01 2.30 37.01
N ASP A 278 -16.15 1.24 37.81
CA ASP A 278 -16.34 1.34 39.27
C ASP A 278 -15.11 2.03 39.92
N PHE A 279 -13.89 1.73 39.44
CA PHE A 279 -12.67 2.41 39.86
C PHE A 279 -12.67 3.90 39.49
N MET A 280 -13.05 4.25 38.25
CA MET A 280 -13.12 5.65 37.80
C MET A 280 -14.15 6.49 38.58
N VAL A 281 -15.25 5.87 39.00
CA VAL A 281 -16.27 6.53 39.84
C VAL A 281 -15.79 6.70 41.27
N SER A 282 -15.12 5.69 41.83
CA SER A 282 -14.68 5.70 43.22
C SER A 282 -13.44 6.58 43.48
N ASN A 283 -12.64 6.84 42.44
CA ASN A 283 -11.39 7.61 42.52
C ASN A 283 -11.45 8.99 41.82
N ASN A 284 -12.64 9.46 41.47
CA ASN A 284 -12.92 10.89 41.19
C ASN A 284 -13.32 11.61 42.47
#